data_AF-A0AAF0KF09-F1
#
_entry.id   AF-A0AAF0KF09-F1
#
_cell.length_a   1.000
_cell.length_b   1.000
_cell.length_c   1.000
_cell.angle_alpha   90.00
_cell.angle_beta   90.00
_cell.angle_gamma   90.00
#
_symmetry.space_group_name_H-M   'P 1'
#
loop_
_entity.id
_entity.type
_entity.pdbx_description
1 polymer ?
#
loop_
_entity_poly.entity_id
_entity_poly.type
_entity_poly.pdbx_seq_one_letter_code
_entity_poly.pdbx_strand_id
1 'polypeptide(L)' 'METTTTTIRGLAFDAILTETTHKDANGVLFYLAVVTLRSRKTGVERVARRSRIPGAGKALARDVQRLGVRALDRLAA' A
#
# COMPACT_ATOMS: atom_id res chain seq x y z
N MET A 1 -4.66 13.73 -12.15
CA MET A 1 -4.49 12.92 -10.92
C MET A 1 -4.55 11.46 -11.32
N GLU A 2 -3.58 10.65 -10.88
CA GLU A 2 -3.47 9.23 -11.20
C GLU A 2 -3.51 8.44 -9.89
N THR A 3 -4.37 7.42 -9.82
CA THR A 3 -4.44 6.52 -8.66
C THR A 3 -4.24 5.09 -9.13
N THR A 4 -3.28 4.39 -8.53
CA THR A 4 -3.00 2.98 -8.77
C THR A 4 -3.29 2.20 -7.50
N THR A 5 -4.05 1.11 -7.62
CA THR A 5 -4.35 0.23 -6.49
C THR A 5 -3.71 -1.13 -6.71
N THR A 6 -2.89 -1.57 -5.76
CA THR A 6 -2.29 -2.91 -5.73
C THR A 6 -2.90 -3.69 -4.58
N THR A 7 -3.46 -4.85 -4.86
CA THR A 7 -3.98 -5.75 -3.82
C THR A 7 -3.09 -6.96 -3.66
N ILE A 8 -2.56 -7.15 -2.46
CA ILE A 8 -1.82 -8.34 -2.06
C ILE A 8 -2.79 -9.22 -1.27
N ARG A 9 -3.14 -10.36 -1.84
CA ARG A 9 -4.10 -11.29 -1.23
C ARG A 9 -3.41 -12.16 -0.20
N GLY A 10 -3.95 -12.19 1.01
CA GLY A 10 -3.50 -13.08 2.08
C GLY A 10 -4.60 -14.02 2.53
N LEU A 11 -4.24 -14.94 3.43
CA LEU A 11 -5.18 -15.94 3.97
C LEU A 11 -6.18 -15.30 4.96
N ALA A 12 -5.68 -14.50 5.90
CA ALA A 12 -6.49 -13.86 6.94
C ALA A 12 -6.83 -12.39 6.62
N PHE A 13 -5.92 -11.68 5.94
CA PHE A 13 -6.06 -10.28 5.60
C PHE A 13 -5.54 -10.02 4.18
N ASP A 14 -6.15 -9.07 3.48
CA ASP A 14 -5.59 -8.49 2.26
C ASP A 14 -4.85 -7.20 2.62
N ALA A 15 -3.70 -6.96 1.99
CA ALA A 15 -3.06 -5.64 2.02
C ALA A 15 -3.41 -4.90 0.72
N ILE A 16 -4.21 -3.85 0.86
CA ILE A 16 -4.64 -2.98 -0.22
C ILE A 16 -3.75 -1.75 -0.16
N LEU A 17 -3.06 -1.47 -1.25
CA LEU A 17 -2.21 -0.30 -1.35
C LEU A 17 -2.71 0.61 -2.45
N THR A 18 -2.98 1.85 -2.09
CA THR A 18 -3.44 2.90 -2.99
C THR A 18 -2.34 3.96 -3.12
N GLU A 19 -1.79 4.12 -4.31
CA GLU A 19 -0.82 5.16 -4.65
C GLU A 19 -1.51 6.23 -5.49
N THR A 20 -1.60 7.45 -4.98
CA THR A 20 -2.14 8.61 -5.70
C THR A 20 -1.01 9.58 -6.00
N THR A 21 -0.86 9.92 -7.28
CA THR A 21 0.08 10.93 -7.76
C THR A 21 -0.70 12.05 -8.43
N HIS A 22 -0.37 13.29 -8.10
CA HIS A 22 -0.85 14.46 -8.82
C HIS A 22 0.33 15.18 -9.43
N LYS A 23 0.23 15.49 -10.73
CA LYS A 23 1.22 16.24 -11.49
C LYS A 23 0.53 17.34 -12.27
N ASP A 24 1.22 18.45 -12.46
CA ASP A 24 0.85 19.54 -13.35
C ASP A 24 1.98 19.82 -14.36
N ALA A 25 1.90 20.94 -15.08
CA ALA A 25 2.92 21.34 -16.06
C ALA A 25 4.30 21.61 -15.43
N ASN A 26 4.37 21.86 -14.13
CA ASN A 26 5.59 22.22 -13.41
C ASN A 26 6.21 21.02 -12.66
N GLY A 27 5.49 19.91 -12.54
CA GLY A 27 6.02 18.67 -11.98
C GLY A 27 5.02 17.91 -11.11
N VAL A 28 5.53 17.20 -10.10
CA VAL A 28 4.69 16.43 -9.16
C VAL A 28 4.22 17.34 -8.04
N LEU A 29 2.91 17.60 -7.99
CA LEU A 29 2.27 18.34 -6.90
C LEU A 29 2.28 17.54 -5.61
N PHE A 30 1.89 16.26 -5.68
CA PHE A 30 2.01 15.36 -4.54
C PHE A 30 2.05 13.89 -4.95
N TYR A 31 2.60 13.09 -4.04
CA TYR A 31 2.47 11.65 -4.04
C TYR A 31 2.02 11.20 -2.64
N LEU A 32 1.05 10.28 -2.60
CA LEU A 32 0.59 9.64 -1.38
C LEU A 32 0.35 8.16 -1.62
N ALA A 33 1.04 7.31 -0.87
CA ALA A 33 0.72 5.90 -0.75
C ALA A 33 0.03 5.63 0.58
N VAL A 34 -1.08 4.89 0.54
CA VAL A 34 -1.81 4.42 1.72
C VAL A 34 -1.86 2.90 1.66
N VAL A 35 -1.38 2.26 2.73
CA VAL A 35 -1.53 0.82 2.94
C VAL A 35 -2.70 0.61 3.90
N THR A 36 -3.70 -0.13 3.43
CA THR A 36 -4.87 -0.55 4.19
C THR A 36 -4.83 -2.06 4.36
N LEU A 37 -5.02 -2.55 5.58
CA LEU A 37 -5.21 -3.97 5.87
C LEU A 37 -6.71 -4.24 5.97
N ARG A 38 -7.20 -5.17 5.15
CA ARG A 38 -8.60 -5.61 5.16
C ARG A 38 -8.70 -7.03 5.70
N SER A 39 -9.47 -7.21 6.76
CA SER A 39 -9.82 -8.53 7.29
C SER A 39 -10.70 -9.29 6.32
N ARG A 40 -10.32 -10.53 5.97
CA ARG A 40 -11.19 -11.40 5.16
C ARG A 40 -12.36 -11.98 5.95
N LYS A 41 -12.20 -12.13 7.26
CA LYS A 41 -13.24 -12.68 8.15
C LYS A 41 -14.36 -11.67 8.38
N THR A 42 -14.01 -10.40 8.56
CA THR A 42 -14.94 -9.36 9.01
C THR A 42 -15.15 -8.22 8.00
N GLY A 43 -14.34 -8.15 6.95
CA GLY A 43 -14.36 -7.05 5.99
C GLY A 43 -13.78 -5.73 6.52
N VAL A 44 -13.44 -5.65 7.81
CA VAL A 44 -12.94 -4.42 8.44
C VAL A 44 -11.63 -3.98 7.80
N GLU A 45 -11.58 -2.71 7.43
CA GLU A 45 -10.41 -2.05 6.86
C GLU A 45 -9.76 -1.13 7.90
N ARG A 46 -8.42 -1.19 7.99
CA ARG A 46 -7.63 -0.26 8.81
C ARG A 46 -6.44 0.27 8.03
N VAL A 47 -6.14 1.55 8.17
CA VAL A 47 -4.91 2.14 7.61
C VAL A 47 -3.73 1.66 8.46
N ALA A 48 -2.82 0.93 7.84
CA ALA A 48 -1.60 0.44 8.49
C ALA A 48 -0.44 1.43 8.30
N ARG A 49 -0.33 2.05 7.13
CA ARG A 49 0.77 2.98 6.84
C ARG A 49 0.40 4.02 5.81
N ARG A 50 1.02 5.19 5.93
CA ARG A 50 1.06 6.21 4.87
C ARG A 50 2.51 6.48 4.49
N SER A 51 2.77 6.74 3.21
CA SER A 51 4.10 7.09 2.71
C SER A 51 4.00 8.19 1.66
N ARG A 52 5.00 9.08 1.65
CA ARG A 52 5.18 10.10 0.60
C ARG A 52 6.32 9.75 -0.37
N ILE A 53 6.88 8.54 -0.25
CA ILE A 53 7.98 8.06 -1.08
C ILE A 53 7.41 7.36 -2.32
N PRO A 54 7.64 7.87 -3.54
CA PRO A 54 7.18 7.24 -4.78
C PRO A 54 7.61 5.77 -4.89
N GLY A 55 6.69 4.92 -5.32
CA GLY A 55 6.95 3.48 -5.50
C GLY A 55 7.02 2.68 -4.20
N ALA A 56 6.62 3.26 -3.06
CA ALA A 56 6.48 2.54 -1.79
C ALA A 56 5.58 1.29 -1.95
N GLY A 57 4.60 1.35 -2.85
CA GLY A 57 3.77 0.22 -3.19
C GLY A 57 4.48 -0.95 -3.82
N LYS A 58 5.18 -0.66 -4.91
CA LYS A 58 6.00 -1.65 -5.63
C LYS A 58 7.09 -2.21 -4.73
N ALA A 59 7.67 -1.40 -3.84
CA ALA A 59 8.63 -1.88 -2.84
C ALA A 59 7.98 -2.89 -1.88
N LEU A 60 6.81 -2.56 -1.32
CA LEU A 60 6.09 -3.45 -0.41
C LEU A 60 5.66 -4.76 -1.09
N ALA A 61 5.15 -4.68 -2.32
CA ALA A 61 4.75 -5.86 -3.07
C ALA A 61 5.93 -6.80 -3.34
N ARG A 62 7.09 -6.24 -3.69
CA ARG A 62 8.35 -7.01 -3.85
C ARG A 62 8.80 -7.64 -2.53
N ASP A 63 8.73 -6.90 -1.44
CA ASP A 63 9.09 -7.44 -0.13
C ASP A 63 8.14 -8.57 0.30
N VAL A 64 6.84 -8.46 0.02
CA VAL A 64 5.89 -9.56 0.28
C VAL A 64 6.16 -10.76 -0.63
N GLN A 65 6.49 -10.55 -1.91
CA GLN A 65 6.87 -11.68 -2.78
C GLN A 65 8.12 -12.42 -2.25
N ARG A 66 9.08 -11.69 -1.67
CA ARG A 66 10.34 -12.26 -1.16
C ARG A 66 10.23 -12.87 0.24
N LEU A 67 9.54 -12.20 1.15
CA LEU A 67 9.51 -12.52 2.59
C LEU A 67 8.14 -13.07 3.05
N GLY A 68 7.17 -13.15 2.13
CA GLY A 68 5.79 -13.48 2.45
C GLY A 68 5.14 -12.45 3.37
N VAL A 69 4.27 -12.93 4.25
CA VAL A 69 3.48 -12.09 5.17
C VAL A 69 4.37 -11.30 6.15
N ARG A 70 5.58 -11.78 6.46
CA ARG A 70 6.52 -11.11 7.39
C ARG A 70 6.95 -9.72 6.93
N ALA A 71 6.85 -9.42 5.63
CA ALA A 71 7.08 -8.06 5.13
C ALA A 71 6.11 -7.04 5.73
N LEU A 72 4.93 -7.48 6.17
CA LEU A 72 3.90 -6.64 6.79
C LEU A 72 4.14 -6.38 8.27
N ASP A 73 5.00 -7.15 8.95
CA ASP A 73 5.32 -6.94 10.38
C ASP A 73 5.89 -5.53 10.61
N ARG A 74 6.62 -5.01 9.63
CA ARG A 74 7.17 -3.64 9.64
C ARG A 74 6.13 -2.53 9.49
N LEU A 75 4.86 -2.88 9.24
CA LEU A 75 3.75 -1.93 9.13
C LEU A 75 2.95 -1.80 10.43
N ALA A 76 3.21 -2.65 11.42
CA ALA A 76 2.48 -2.68 12.68
C ALA A 76 3.17 -1.88 13.81
N ALA A 77 4.30 -1.24 13.52
CA ALA A 77 5.06 -0.40 14.45
C ALA A 77 4.62 1.07 14.40
#